data_AF-A0A935CS30-F1
#
_entry.id   AF-A0A935CS30-F1
#
_cell.length_a   1.000
_cell.length_b   1.000
_cell.length_c   1.000
_cell.angle_alpha   90.00
_cell.angle_beta   90.00
_cell.angle_gamma   90.00
#
_symmetry.space_group_name_H-M   'P 1'
#
loop_
_entity.id
_entity.type
_entity.pdbx_description
1 polymer ?
#
loop_
_entity_poly.entity_id
_entity_poly.type
_entity_poly.pdbx_seq_one_letter_code
_entity_poly.pdbx_strand_id
1 'polypeptide(L)' 'MKLKLDDQGHAVLQNGMPVYIHDDGKESPSTPLLPPRRLGPQCRSSHQPRAR' A
#
# COMPACT_ATOMS: atom_id res chain seq x y z
N MET A 1 8.86 0.96 -17.36
CA MET A 1 7.78 1.16 -16.36
C MET A 1 6.78 2.18 -16.89
N LYS A 2 5.77 1.73 -17.62
CA LYS A 2 4.69 2.55 -18.15
C LYS A 2 3.39 2.20 -17.43
N LEU A 3 2.54 3.18 -17.13
CA LEU A 3 1.23 2.91 -16.55
C LEU A 3 0.41 2.06 -17.53
N LYS A 4 -0.23 0.99 -17.06
CA LYS A 4 -1.16 0.20 -17.86
C LYS A 4 -2.39 1.04 -18.13
N LEU A 5 -2.72 1.24 -19.41
CA LEU A 5 -3.95 1.90 -19.82
C LEU A 5 -4.95 0.86 -20.37
N ASP A 6 -6.25 1.05 -20.13
CA ASP A 6 -7.30 0.29 -20.83
C ASP A 6 -7.60 0.89 -22.22
N ASP A 7 -8.49 0.25 -22.96
CA ASP A 7 -8.90 0.66 -24.31
C ASP A 7 -9.43 2.11 -24.42
N GLN A 8 -9.88 2.71 -23.33
CA GLN A 8 -10.31 4.11 -23.29
C GLN A 8 -9.19 5.09 -22.89
N GLY A 9 -7.98 4.58 -22.63
CA GLY A 9 -6.85 5.39 -22.21
C GLY A 9 -6.84 5.75 -20.72
N HIS A 10 -7.66 5.09 -19.89
CA HIS A 10 -7.61 5.29 -18.43
C HIS A 10 -6.66 4.30 -17.74
N ALA A 11 -6.21 4.64 -16.55
CA ALA A 11 -5.30 3.80 -15.77
C ALA A 11 -6.01 2.53 -15.29
N VAL A 12 -5.47 1.36 -15.63
CA VAL A 12 -5.97 0.09 -15.11
C VAL A 12 -5.59 -0.04 -13.64
N LEU A 13 -6.61 -0.13 -12.78
CA LEU A 13 -6.45 -0.40 -11.36
C LEU A 13 -6.72 -1.88 -11.07
N GLN A 14 -5.81 -2.52 -10.34
CA GLN A 14 -5.99 -3.87 -9.81
C GLN A 14 -6.01 -3.79 -8.28
N ASN A 15 -7.10 -4.26 -7.65
CA ASN A 15 -7.36 -4.11 -6.20
C ASN A 15 -7.30 -2.65 -5.72
N GLY A 16 -7.66 -1.70 -6.59
CA GLY A 16 -7.59 -0.26 -6.30
C GLY A 16 -6.20 0.37 -6.45
N MET A 17 -5.21 -0.37 -6.95
CA MET A 17 -3.84 0.10 -7.17
C MET A 17 -3.50 0.13 -8.66
N PRO A 18 -2.83 1.18 -9.18
CA PRO A 18 -2.44 1.24 -10.58
C PRO A 18 -1.46 0.13 -10.98
N VAL A 19 -1.74 -0.50 -12.11
CA VAL A 19 -0.86 -1.52 -12.69
C VAL A 19 0.15 -0.85 -13.62
N TYR A 20 1.41 -1.26 -13.54
CA TYR A 20 2.46 -0.81 -14.44
C TYR A 20 2.92 -1.96 -15.33
N ILE A 21 3.11 -1.69 -16.61
CA ILE A 21 3.69 -2.61 -17.60
C ILE A 21 5.13 -2.17 -17.89
N HIS A 22 6.05 -3.13 -17.84
CA HIS A 22 7.42 -2.96 -18.32
C HIS A 22 7.51 -3.22 -19.82
N ASP A 23 8.52 -2.65 -20.48
CA ASP A 23 8.79 -2.93 -21.91
C ASP A 23 9.05 -4.41 -22.20
N ASP A 24 9.39 -5.20 -21.18
CA ASP A 24 9.55 -6.67 -21.23
C ASP A 24 8.20 -7.42 -21.25
N GLY A 25 7.06 -6.71 -21.28
CA GLY A 25 5.70 -7.28 -21.21
C GLY A 25 5.27 -7.73 -19.81
N LYS A 26 6.14 -7.59 -18.80
CA LYS A 26 5.85 -7.96 -17.42
C LYS A 26 4.99 -6.90 -16.73
N GLU A 27 3.95 -7.35 -16.04
CA GLU A 27 3.03 -6.52 -15.27
C GLU A 27 3.42 -6.57 -13.79
N SER A 28 3.55 -5.41 -13.15
CA SER A 28 3.80 -5.33 -11.71
C SER A 28 2.75 -4.45 -11.03
N PRO A 29 1.92 -5.00 -10.12
CA PRO A 29 1.08 -4.16 -9.28
C PRO A 29 1.98 -3.28 -8.41
N SER A 30 1.67 -1.99 -8.28
CA SER A 30 2.35 -1.13 -7.33
C SER A 30 1.90 -1.47 -5.91
N THR A 31 2.37 -2.61 -5.38
CA THR A 31 2.17 -2.94 -3.96
C THR A 31 2.88 -1.87 -3.13
N PRO A 32 2.16 -1.10 -2.28
CA PRO A 32 2.84 -0.24 -1.34
C PRO A 32 3.66 -1.14 -0.43
N LEU A 33 4.97 -0.89 -0.36
CA LEU A 33 5.93 -1.64 0.47
C LEU A 33 5.66 -1.50 1.98
N LEU A 34 4.52 -0.92 2.37
CA LEU A 34 4.07 -0.76 3.73
C LEU A 34 2.58 -1.14 3.79
N PRO A 35 2.16 -2.07 4.67
CA PRO A 35 0.76 -2.15 5.05
C PRO A 35 0.34 -0.77 5.59
N PRO A 36 -0.94 -0.36 5.45
CA PRO A 36 -1.42 0.86 6.07
C PRO A 36 -1.07 0.74 7.54
N ARG A 37 -0.07 1.52 7.97
CA ARG A 37 0.32 1.61 9.38
C ARG A 37 -0.96 2.01 10.09
N ARG A 38 -1.61 1.05 10.75
CA ARG A 38 -2.52 1.36 11.83
C ARG A 38 -1.65 2.14 12.81
N LEU A 39 -1.72 3.46 12.73
CA LEU A 39 -1.39 4.34 13.84
C LEU A 39 -2.45 4.08 14.91
N GLY A 40 -2.43 2.87 15.48
CA GLY A 40 -3.05 2.62 16.75
C GLY A 40 -2.26 3.40 17.80
N PRO A 41 -2.91 3.96 18.82
CA PRO A 41 -2.19 4.66 19.86
C PRO A 41 -1.35 3.63 20.59
N GLN A 42 -0.03 3.66 20.41
CA GLN A 42 0.90 3.04 21.33
C GLN A 42 0.95 3.88 22.61
N CYS A 43 -0.19 3.96 23.31
CA CYS A 43 -0.26 4.47 24.67
C CYS A 43 -0.25 3.27 25.62
N ARG A 44 0.88 2.57 25.70
CA ARG A 44 1.17 1.71 26.86
C ARG A 44 1.98 2.53 27.87
N SER A 45 1.40 3.64 28.33
CA SER A 45 1.80 4.23 29.61
C SER A 45 1.07 3.47 30.72
N SER A 46 1.51 2.24 30.97
CA SER A 46 1.16 1.53 32.20
C SER A 46 2.34 1.67 33.15
N HIS A 47 2.60 2.93 33.56
CA HIS A 47 3.31 3.23 34.79
C HIS A 47 2.34 2.91 35.92
N GLN A 48 2.34 1.67 36.41
CA GLN A 48 1.62 1.31 37.63
C GLN A 48 2.63 1.45 38.79
N PRO A 49 2.55 2.48 39.64
CA PRO A 49 3.27 2.45 40.90
C PRO A 49 2.61 1.37 41.76
N ARG A 50 3.37 0.34 42.12
CA ARG A 50 2.95 -0.61 43.17
C ARG A 50 2.86 0.17 44.47
N ALA A 51 1.64 0.46 44.90
CA ALA A 51 1.35 0.92 46.25
C ALA A 51 1.06 -0.30 47.13
N ARG A 52 1.73 -0.30 48.29
CA ARG A 52 1.69 -1.22 49.44
C ARG A 52 2.46 -2.52 49.35
#